data_AF-A0A5B7AWA7-F1
#
_entry.id   AF-A0A5B7AWA7-F1
#
_cell.length_a   1.000
_cell.length_b   1.000
_cell.length_c   1.000
_cell.angle_alpha   90.00
_cell.angle_beta   90.00
_cell.angle_gamma   90.00
#
_symmetry.space_group_name_H-M   'P 1'
#
loop_
_entity.id
_entity.type
_entity.pdbx_description
1 polymer ?
#
loop_
_entity_poly.entity_id
_entity_poly.type
_entity_poly.pdbx_seq_one_letter_code
_entity_poly.pdbx_strand_id
1 'polypeptide(L)'
;FKTFLAAMNDCAPVSIITDQDKVIQAAVAQVFPEVRHCISKWHVLREGQERLAHVCHVHPNFQAELYNCINLTETIEEFESSWDSILDKYDLRRNDWLQSLYNARTQWVPVYFRDAFFAAISPSQGFQSSFFDGYVNQQTTLPMFFRQYER
;
A
#
# COMPACT_ATOMS: atom_id res chain seq x y z
N PHE A 1 8.47 -16.70 4.51
CA PHE A 1 9.17 -16.63 3.20
C PHE A 1 9.95 -17.90 2.85
N LYS A 2 10.83 -18.46 3.69
CA LYS A 2 11.56 -19.72 3.35
C LYS A 2 10.64 -20.90 2.98
N THR A 3 9.57 -21.13 3.74
CA THR A 3 8.56 -22.16 3.43
C THR A 3 7.85 -21.91 2.10
N PHE A 4 7.60 -20.64 1.76
CA PHE A 4 7.02 -20.27 0.47
C PHE A 4 7.98 -20.58 -0.68
N LEU A 5 9.26 -20.23 -0.54
CA LEU A 5 10.30 -20.57 -1.52
C LEU A 5 10.38 -22.10 -1.74
N ALA A 6 10.39 -22.89 -0.66
CA ALA A 6 10.39 -24.35 -0.76
C ALA A 6 9.15 -24.89 -1.47
N ALA A 7 7.97 -24.32 -1.21
CA ALA A 7 6.73 -24.69 -1.91
C ALA A 7 6.75 -24.31 -3.41
N MET A 8 7.58 -23.34 -3.80
CA MET A 8 7.80 -22.93 -5.19
C MET A 8 8.96 -23.69 -5.86
N ASN A 9 9.35 -24.86 -5.32
CA ASN A 9 10.51 -25.65 -5.78
C ASN A 9 11.81 -24.85 -5.83
N ASP A 10 12.02 -23.98 -4.82
CA ASP A 10 13.17 -23.09 -4.71
C ASP A 10 13.31 -22.10 -5.89
N CYS A 11 12.25 -21.91 -6.68
CA CYS A 11 12.17 -20.88 -7.69
C CYS A 11 11.63 -19.59 -7.07
N ALA A 12 12.50 -18.58 -6.94
CA ALA A 12 12.08 -17.26 -6.49
C ALA A 12 11.14 -16.59 -7.51
N PRO A 13 10.08 -15.89 -7.06
CA PRO A 13 9.24 -15.11 -7.96
C PRO A 13 10.01 -13.90 -8.52
N VAL A 14 9.59 -13.38 -9.67
CA VAL A 14 10.19 -12.17 -10.27
C VAL A 14 9.98 -10.93 -9.39
N SER A 15 8.82 -10.84 -8.75
CA SER A 15 8.44 -9.74 -7.87
C SER A 15 7.56 -10.22 -6.70
N ILE A 16 7.63 -9.51 -5.58
CA ILE A 16 6.81 -9.75 -4.38
C ILE A 16 6.20 -8.43 -3.96
N ILE A 17 4.89 -8.43 -3.68
CA ILE A 17 4.16 -7.29 -3.12
C ILE A 17 3.84 -7.60 -1.66
N THR A 18 4.16 -6.69 -0.75
CA THR A 18 3.78 -6.77 0.68
C THR A 18 3.35 -5.42 1.23
N ASP A 19 2.92 -5.40 2.47
CA ASP A 19 2.66 -4.15 3.21
C ASP A 19 3.97 -3.39 3.50
N GLN A 20 3.85 -2.14 3.95
CA GLN A 20 4.97 -1.29 4.38
C GLN A 20 5.49 -1.65 5.79
N ASP A 21 5.72 -2.94 6.04
CA ASP A 21 6.26 -3.42 7.32
C ASP A 21 7.76 -3.68 7.22
N LYS A 22 8.54 -3.07 8.12
CA LYS A 22 10.01 -3.17 8.12
C LYS A 22 10.52 -4.58 8.40
N VAL A 23 9.81 -5.37 9.21
CA VAL A 23 10.16 -6.75 9.52
C VAL A 23 9.89 -7.63 8.30
N ILE A 24 8.77 -7.43 7.63
CA ILE A 24 8.45 -8.13 6.38
C ILE A 24 9.47 -7.78 5.29
N GLN A 25 9.80 -6.48 5.12
CA GLN A 25 10.82 -6.03 4.19
C GLN A 25 12.18 -6.69 4.44
N ALA A 26 12.63 -6.71 5.70
CA ALA A 26 13.89 -7.38 6.07
C ALA A 26 13.84 -8.89 5.78
N ALA A 27 12.72 -9.55 6.06
CA ALA A 27 12.55 -10.98 5.82
C ALA A 27 12.49 -11.30 4.31
N VAL A 28 11.90 -10.45 3.49
CA VAL A 28 11.95 -10.57 2.01
C VAL A 28 13.37 -10.41 1.53
N ALA A 29 14.07 -9.34 1.93
CA ALA A 29 15.46 -9.10 1.52
C ALA A 29 16.41 -10.24 1.93
N GLN A 30 16.17 -10.88 3.07
CA GLN A 30 16.96 -12.01 3.53
C GLN A 30 16.72 -13.29 2.72
N VAL A 31 15.48 -13.56 2.30
CA VAL A 31 15.12 -14.81 1.62
C VAL A 31 15.19 -14.69 0.10
N PHE A 32 14.96 -13.49 -0.42
CA PHE A 32 14.80 -13.17 -1.84
C PHE A 32 15.63 -11.94 -2.23
N PRO A 33 16.97 -11.99 -2.17
CA PRO A 33 17.82 -10.82 -2.36
C PRO A 33 17.73 -10.21 -3.77
N GLU A 34 17.41 -11.01 -4.78
CA GLU A 34 17.31 -10.58 -6.18
C GLU A 34 15.87 -10.23 -6.60
N VAL A 35 14.88 -10.47 -5.74
CA VAL A 35 13.47 -10.24 -6.07
C VAL A 35 13.14 -8.76 -5.93
N ARG A 36 12.42 -8.24 -6.93
CA ARG A 36 11.88 -6.89 -6.86
C ARG A 36 10.78 -6.83 -5.80
N HIS A 37 11.08 -6.20 -4.67
CA HIS A 37 10.12 -5.97 -3.61
C HIS A 37 9.33 -4.69 -3.85
N CYS A 38 8.00 -4.81 -3.75
CA CYS A 38 7.06 -3.70 -3.89
C CYS A 38 6.18 -3.60 -2.66
N ILE A 39 5.85 -2.36 -2.31
CA ILE A 39 4.90 -2.06 -1.26
C ILE A 39 3.52 -1.93 -1.89
N SER A 40 2.53 -2.53 -1.25
CA SER A 40 1.15 -2.53 -1.73
C SER A 40 0.57 -1.12 -1.74
N LYS A 41 0.25 -0.62 -2.94
CA LYS A 41 -0.40 0.68 -3.14
C LYS A 41 -1.72 0.78 -2.36
N TRP A 42 -2.49 -0.30 -2.27
CA TRP A 42 -3.75 -0.29 -1.53
C TRP A 42 -3.53 -0.04 -0.04
N HIS A 43 -2.51 -0.68 0.55
CA HIS A 43 -2.15 -0.44 1.95
C HIS A 43 -1.66 1.00 2.17
N VAL A 44 -0.83 1.53 1.26
CA VAL A 44 -0.38 2.93 1.31
C VAL A 44 -1.56 3.91 1.30
N LEU A 45 -2.52 3.72 0.38
CA LEU A 45 -3.68 4.60 0.28
C LEU A 45 -4.59 4.50 1.50
N ARG A 46 -4.83 3.29 2.02
CA ARG A 46 -5.63 3.06 3.23
C ARG A 46 -4.98 3.68 4.46
N GLU A 47 -3.69 3.44 4.66
CA GLU A 47 -2.94 4.02 5.79
C GLU A 47 -2.86 5.56 5.68
N GLY A 48 -2.78 6.08 4.45
CA GLY A 48 -2.87 7.52 4.19
C GLY A 48 -4.22 8.12 4.60
N GLN A 49 -5.33 7.43 4.30
CA GLN A 49 -6.66 7.87 4.75
C GLN A 49 -6.75 7.96 6.28
N GLU A 50 -6.18 6.99 7.00
CA GLU A 50 -6.18 6.97 8.46
C GLU A 50 -5.25 8.04 9.05
N ARG A 51 -4.00 8.11 8.60
CA ARG A 51 -2.98 9.02 9.14
C ARG A 51 -3.23 10.49 8.79
N LEU A 52 -3.88 10.74 7.65
CA LEU A 52 -4.16 12.08 7.15
C LEU A 52 -5.66 12.44 7.22
N ALA A 53 -6.45 11.69 8.00
CA ALA A 53 -7.87 11.97 8.20
C ALA A 53 -8.14 13.43 8.60
N HIS A 54 -7.30 13.98 9.49
CA HIS A 54 -7.37 15.38 9.91
C HIS A 54 -7.21 16.37 8.73
N VAL A 55 -6.32 16.07 7.78
CA VAL A 55 -6.13 16.88 6.57
C VAL A 55 -7.34 16.76 5.66
N CYS A 56 -7.84 15.54 5.44
CA CYS A 56 -9.03 15.29 4.63
C CYS A 56 -10.26 16.04 5.15
N HIS A 57 -10.42 16.14 6.47
CA HIS A 57 -11.53 16.86 7.09
C HIS A 57 -11.45 18.37 6.86
N VAL A 58 -10.25 18.94 6.92
CA VAL A 58 -10.04 20.40 6.72
C VAL A 58 -10.02 20.75 5.23
N HIS A 59 -9.53 19.85 4.39
CA HIS A 59 -9.32 20.06 2.97
C HIS A 59 -9.98 18.96 2.13
N PRO A 60 -11.24 19.16 1.71
CA PRO A 60 -12.00 18.14 0.96
C PRO A 60 -11.32 17.69 -0.36
N ASN A 61 -10.53 18.57 -0.99
CA ASN A 61 -9.84 18.26 -2.25
C ASN A 61 -8.56 17.43 -2.06
N PHE A 62 -8.03 17.33 -0.83
CA PHE A 62 -6.74 16.68 -0.56
C PHE A 62 -6.69 15.24 -1.08
N GLN A 63 -7.73 14.45 -0.80
CA GLN A 63 -7.76 13.05 -1.19
C GLN A 63 -7.75 12.87 -2.72
N ALA A 64 -8.48 13.70 -3.45
CA ALA A 64 -8.50 13.67 -4.92
C ALA A 64 -7.15 14.08 -5.50
N GLU A 65 -6.53 15.14 -4.96
CA GLU A 65 -5.22 15.61 -5.40
C GLU A 65 -4.12 14.58 -5.13
N LEU A 66 -4.10 13.96 -3.94
CA LEU A 66 -3.18 12.88 -3.61
C LEU A 66 -3.39 11.66 -4.50
N TYR A 67 -4.64 11.28 -4.78
CA TYR A 67 -4.94 10.20 -5.70
C TYR A 67 -4.40 10.49 -7.11
N ASN A 68 -4.60 11.70 -7.61
CA ASN A 68 -4.13 12.11 -8.93
C ASN A 68 -2.60 12.12 -9.01
N CYS A 69 -1.94 12.67 -7.99
CA CYS A 69 -0.49 12.65 -7.85
C CYS A 69 0.09 11.23 -7.93
N ILE A 70 -0.55 10.25 -7.27
CA ILE A 70 -0.04 8.87 -7.23
C ILE A 70 -0.36 8.10 -8.52
N ASN A 71 -1.56 8.29 -9.09
CA ASN A 71 -2.10 7.38 -10.10
C ASN A 71 -2.13 7.95 -11.52
N LEU A 72 -2.16 9.27 -11.68
CA LEU A 72 -2.39 9.92 -12.97
C LEU A 72 -1.14 10.61 -13.53
N THR A 73 -0.06 10.72 -12.76
CA THR A 73 1.21 11.28 -13.26
C THR A 73 1.88 10.30 -14.22
N GLU A 74 2.32 10.81 -15.36
CA GLU A 74 2.89 10.01 -16.43
C GLU A 74 4.41 9.89 -16.38
N THR A 75 5.08 10.89 -15.80
CA THR A 75 6.54 10.93 -15.71
C THR A 75 7.00 11.04 -14.26
N ILE A 76 8.26 10.66 -14.00
CA ILE A 76 8.85 10.79 -12.67
C ILE A 76 8.86 12.28 -12.27
N GLU A 77 9.16 13.16 -13.22
CA GLU A 77 9.20 14.60 -13.04
C GLU A 77 7.83 15.17 -12.66
N GLU A 78 6.75 14.72 -13.31
CA GLU A 78 5.38 15.09 -12.93
C GLU A 78 5.02 14.60 -11.53
N PHE A 79 5.39 13.37 -11.18
CA PHE A 79 5.18 12.84 -9.84
C PHE A 79 5.91 13.67 -8.79
N GLU A 80 7.21 13.91 -8.95
CA GLU A 80 8.04 14.65 -7.99
C GLU A 80 7.50 16.09 -7.81
N SER A 81 7.13 16.75 -8.90
CA SER A 81 6.55 18.10 -8.88
C SER A 81 5.17 18.13 -8.21
N SER A 82 4.29 17.17 -8.54
CA SER A 82 2.95 17.07 -7.95
C SER A 82 3.02 16.73 -6.46
N TRP A 83 3.92 15.83 -6.07
CA TRP A 83 4.15 15.45 -4.68
C TRP A 83 4.63 16.63 -3.84
N ASP A 84 5.64 17.36 -4.33
CA ASP A 84 6.16 18.54 -3.63
C ASP A 84 5.09 19.63 -3.47
N SER A 85 4.30 19.86 -4.52
CA SER A 85 3.17 20.81 -4.50
C SER A 85 2.11 20.45 -3.46
N ILE A 86 1.79 19.16 -3.30
CA ILE A 86 0.87 18.68 -2.26
C ILE A 86 1.48 18.92 -0.87
N LEU A 87 2.76 18.60 -0.67
CA LEU A 87 3.39 18.80 0.63
C LEU A 87 3.41 20.27 1.07
N ASP A 88 3.63 21.20 0.14
CA ASP A 88 3.57 22.64 0.41
C ASP A 88 2.16 23.12 0.67
N LYS A 89 1.21 22.77 -0.20
CA LYS A 89 -0.16 23.27 -0.15
C LYS A 89 -0.88 22.92 1.15
N TYR A 90 -0.55 21.77 1.74
CA TYR A 90 -1.21 21.25 2.94
C TYR A 90 -0.32 21.28 4.20
N ASP A 91 0.85 21.94 4.14
CA ASP A 91 1.83 22.04 5.23
C ASP A 91 2.26 20.67 5.80
N LEU A 92 2.55 19.73 4.90
CA LEU A 92 2.83 18.33 5.22
C LEU A 92 4.33 17.98 5.18
N ARG A 93 5.21 18.93 4.89
CA ARG A 93 6.67 18.69 4.78
C ARG A 93 7.28 18.04 6.03
N ARG A 94 6.74 18.32 7.21
CA ARG A 94 7.24 17.78 8.50
C ARG A 94 6.54 16.50 8.94
N ASN A 95 5.70 15.90 8.11
CA ASN A 95 5.02 14.66 8.44
C ASN A 95 5.99 13.47 8.25
N ASP A 96 6.42 12.86 9.35
CA ASP A 96 7.39 11.75 9.37
C ASP A 96 6.93 10.55 8.53
N TRP A 97 5.63 10.26 8.50
CA TRP A 97 5.10 9.16 7.71
C TRP A 97 5.19 9.43 6.21
N LEU A 98 4.82 10.63 5.76
CA LEU A 98 4.97 11.03 4.36
C LEU A 98 6.43 11.06 3.92
N GLN A 99 7.35 11.48 4.80
CA GLN A 99 8.80 11.40 4.52
C GLN A 99 9.25 9.94 4.36
N SER A 100 8.85 9.05 5.27
CA SER A 100 9.16 7.62 5.18
C SER A 100 8.57 6.99 3.92
N LEU A 101 7.36 7.39 3.54
CA LEU A 101 6.68 6.91 2.35
C LEU A 101 7.37 7.41 1.07
N TYR A 102 7.78 8.67 1.04
CA TYR A 102 8.54 9.26 -0.05
C TYR A 102 9.92 8.59 -0.24
N ASN A 103 10.60 8.26 0.86
CA ASN A 103 11.87 7.53 0.80
C ASN A 103 11.70 6.14 0.14
N ALA A 104 10.51 5.55 0.25
CA ALA A 104 10.17 4.28 -0.37
C ALA A 104 9.48 4.42 -1.74
N ARG A 105 9.40 5.62 -2.35
CA ARG A 105 8.58 5.90 -3.55
C ARG A 105 8.83 4.96 -4.73
N THR A 106 10.08 4.53 -4.93
CA THR A 106 10.46 3.59 -5.99
C THR A 106 9.84 2.20 -5.84
N GLN A 107 9.30 1.88 -4.66
CA GLN A 107 8.71 0.58 -4.34
C GLN A 107 7.17 0.57 -4.41
N TRP A 108 6.49 1.72 -4.51
CA TRP A 108 5.01 1.79 -4.48
C TRP A 108 4.35 2.76 -5.44
N VAL A 109 5.07 3.77 -5.95
CA VAL A 109 4.54 4.73 -6.91
C VAL A 109 4.61 4.18 -8.34
N PRO A 110 3.46 4.03 -9.04
CA PRO A 110 3.36 3.41 -10.37
C PRO A 110 4.40 3.85 -11.40
N VAL A 111 4.78 5.13 -11.39
CA VAL A 111 5.69 5.68 -12.40
C VAL A 111 7.12 5.11 -12.32
N TYR A 112 7.56 4.60 -11.17
CA TYR A 112 8.92 4.07 -10.98
C TYR A 112 9.09 2.60 -11.35
N PHE A 113 8.02 1.90 -11.72
CA PHE A 113 8.08 0.48 -12.05
C PHE A 113 7.25 0.11 -13.27
N ARG A 114 7.08 1.04 -14.21
CA ARG A 114 6.41 0.79 -15.51
C ARG A 114 7.08 -0.30 -16.34
N ASP A 115 8.37 -0.46 -16.16
CA ASP A 115 9.26 -1.45 -16.77
C ASP A 115 9.34 -2.76 -15.96
N ALA A 116 8.49 -2.94 -14.95
CA ALA A 116 8.41 -4.13 -14.13
C ALA A 116 7.09 -4.90 -14.35
N PHE A 117 7.20 -6.20 -14.64
CA PHE A 117 6.04 -7.08 -14.66
C PHE A 117 5.68 -7.55 -13.24
N PHE A 118 4.41 -7.41 -12.89
CA PHE A 118 3.85 -7.94 -11.65
C PHE A 118 2.72 -8.90 -12.00
N ALA A 119 2.87 -10.17 -11.64
CA ALA A 119 1.77 -11.11 -11.62
C ALA A 119 0.87 -10.81 -10.40
N ALA A 120 0.21 -9.66 -10.43
CA ALA A 120 -0.80 -9.34 -9.43
C ALA A 120 -2.06 -10.12 -9.77
N ILE A 121 -2.45 -11.05 -8.90
CA ILE A 121 -3.85 -11.42 -8.78
C ILE A 121 -4.51 -10.18 -8.17
N SER A 122 -4.93 -9.25 -9.01
CA SER A 122 -5.76 -8.14 -8.56
C SER A 122 -7.00 -8.79 -7.95
N PRO A 123 -7.29 -8.63 -6.64
CA PRO A 123 -8.65 -8.87 -6.21
C PRO A 123 -9.47 -7.95 -7.09
N SER A 124 -10.38 -8.54 -7.88
CA SER A 124 -11.23 -7.81 -8.80
C SER A 124 -11.70 -6.52 -8.13
N GLN A 125 -11.77 -5.42 -8.89
CA GLN A 125 -12.30 -4.11 -8.46
C GLN A 125 -13.75 -4.17 -7.93
N GLY A 126 -14.28 -5.35 -7.59
CA GLY A 126 -15.58 -5.64 -7.01
C GLY A 126 -15.56 -6.33 -5.65
N PHE A 127 -14.41 -6.56 -4.99
CA PHE A 127 -14.41 -6.85 -3.53
C PHE A 127 -14.43 -5.53 -2.73
N GLN A 128 -15.43 -4.69 -3.00
CA GLN A 128 -15.95 -3.83 -1.95
C GLN A 128 -16.62 -4.77 -0.94
N SER A 129 -16.17 -4.74 0.31
CA SER A 129 -16.48 -5.70 1.38
C SER A 129 -15.94 -7.12 1.16
N SER A 130 -15.01 -7.56 2.00
CA SER A 130 -14.96 -8.98 2.34
C SER A 130 -16.36 -9.37 2.87
N PHE A 131 -16.79 -10.63 2.74
CA PHE A 131 -18.08 -11.08 3.31
C PHE A 131 -18.28 -10.67 4.78
N PHE A 132 -17.18 -10.45 5.51
CA PHE A 132 -17.14 -10.08 6.92
C PHE A 132 -16.90 -8.59 7.18
N ASP A 133 -16.85 -7.76 6.15
CA ASP A 133 -16.60 -6.32 6.32
C ASP A 133 -17.77 -5.69 7.09
N GLY A 134 -17.46 -5.02 8.20
CA GLY A 134 -18.45 -4.52 9.17
C GLY A 134 -18.97 -5.53 10.19
N TYR A 135 -18.76 -6.83 9.99
CA TYR A 135 -19.12 -7.89 10.96
C TYR A 135 -17.95 -8.22 11.89
N VAL A 136 -16.73 -8.22 11.37
CA VAL A 136 -15.53 -8.61 12.11
C VAL A 136 -14.56 -7.43 12.18
N ASN A 137 -14.14 -7.10 13.40
CA ASN A 137 -13.08 -6.13 13.64
C ASN A 137 -12.10 -6.70 14.68
N GLN A 138 -11.06 -5.93 15.03
CA GLN A 138 -10.02 -6.35 15.98
C GLN A 138 -10.55 -6.68 17.39
N GLN A 139 -11.78 -6.30 17.72
CA GLN A 139 -12.45 -6.58 18.99
C GLN A 139 -13.43 -7.77 18.90
N THR A 140 -13.67 -8.33 17.70
CA THR A 140 -14.58 -9.46 17.52
C THR A 140 -13.92 -10.74 18.04
N THR A 141 -14.47 -11.28 19.13
CA THR A 141 -14.05 -12.58 19.68
C THR A 141 -14.68 -13.75 18.90
N LEU A 142 -14.05 -14.92 18.94
CA LEU A 142 -14.57 -16.14 18.28
C LEU A 142 -16.04 -16.45 18.61
N PRO A 143 -16.53 -16.32 19.86
CA PRO A 143 -17.96 -16.52 20.15
C PRO A 143 -18.88 -15.48 19.49
N MET A 144 -18.43 -14.22 19.36
CA MET A 144 -19.19 -13.17 18.68
C MET A 144 -19.29 -13.43 17.18
N PHE A 145 -18.22 -13.94 16.59
CA PHE A 145 -18.19 -14.35 15.19
C PHE A 145 -19.26 -15.39 14.86
N PHE A 146 -19.33 -16.49 15.63
CA PHE A 146 -20.32 -17.54 15.38
C PHE A 146 -21.76 -17.03 15.52
N ARG A 147 -22.04 -16.17 16.50
CA ARG A 147 -23.37 -15.55 16.65
C ARG A 147 -23.77 -14.65 15.49
N GLN A 148 -22.80 -14.00 14.84
CA GLN A 148 -23.05 -13.15 13.68
C GLN A 148 -23.12 -13.95 12.37
N TYR A 149 -22.42 -15.08 12.28
CA TYR A 149 -22.40 -15.96 11.11
C TYR A 149 -23.65 -16.83 10.96
N GLU A 150 -24.28 -17.24 12.07
CA GLU A 150 -25.47 -18.10 12.08
C GLU A 150 -26.81 -17.36 11.90
N ARG A 151 -26.77 -16.07 11.54
CA ARG A 151 -27.96 -15.26 11.21
C ARG A 151 -28.24 -15.28 9.72
#